data_AF-A0A8H3QFQ7-F1
#
_entry.id   AF-A0A8H3QFQ7-F1
#
_cell.length_a   1.000
_cell.length_b   1.000
_cell.length_c   1.000
_cell.angle_alpha   90.00
_cell.angle_beta   90.00
_cell.angle_gamma   90.00
#
_symmetry.space_group_name_H-M   'P 1'
#
loop_
_entity.id
_entity.type
_entity.pdbx_description
1 polymer ?
#
loop_
_entity_poly.entity_id
_entity_poly.type
_entity_poly.pdbx_seq_one_letter_code
_entity_poly.pdbx_strand_id
1 'polypeptide(L)'
;MGGRYEVVKKVLNKLYRYPNYPVLPERTPEENKLPFQIGSRVSVEAYNNFLENNESTGYKFHFDNGDVYIVGMAGPEHDALVSRLFKYFHVPNGGVDDDSPIDIALQSYHYDPTNVRVKTAADIAICPHITLVQAPLNPGPPPGDIKQNPHARIIVEIAVNEGLGFLNTKCEGWLQQQYVRSVLGIKIYEKRKGSNDRTMWAKLWTRQLPPPAGSTPSPTLAGVSILQWDFGTLQFNSNQATGCTGAGLPQYTVTIPVSDVFWDPPIVAGVPNVAGYNATVPITVVAQNFIIDLFRLQHVVLLKQN
;
A
#
# COMPACT_ATOMS: atom_id res chain seq x y z
N MET A 1 20.99 -44.78 24.12
CA MET A 1 21.71 -43.52 23.79
C MET A 1 20.89 -42.50 22.98
N GLY A 2 19.56 -42.67 22.79
CA GLY A 2 18.75 -41.76 21.96
C GLY A 2 18.22 -40.49 22.65
N GLY A 3 18.00 -40.49 23.96
CA GLY A 3 17.31 -39.37 24.65
C GLY A 3 18.15 -38.10 24.85
N ARG A 4 19.48 -38.21 24.98
CA ARG A 4 20.36 -37.02 25.17
C ARG A 4 20.61 -36.25 23.88
N TYR A 5 20.64 -36.93 22.72
CA TYR A 5 20.89 -36.27 21.43
C TYR A 5 19.69 -35.46 20.94
N GLU A 6 18.46 -35.92 21.18
CA GLU A 6 17.24 -35.18 20.82
C GLU A 6 16.99 -33.96 21.71
N VAL A 7 17.26 -34.08 23.01
CA VAL A 7 17.14 -32.94 23.95
C VAL A 7 18.21 -31.89 23.63
N VAL A 8 19.44 -32.30 23.32
CA VAL A 8 20.51 -31.38 22.91
C VAL A 8 20.21 -30.70 21.57
N LYS A 9 19.58 -31.38 20.59
CA LYS A 9 19.10 -30.74 19.34
C LYS A 9 17.97 -29.74 19.58
N LYS A 10 17.00 -30.05 20.45
CA LYS A 10 15.91 -29.10 20.82
C LYS A 10 16.43 -27.90 21.62
N VAL A 11 17.43 -28.11 22.47
CA VAL A 11 18.06 -27.05 23.28
C VAL A 11 19.01 -26.19 22.42
N LEU A 12 19.79 -26.78 21.51
CA LEU A 12 20.64 -26.05 20.56
C LEU A 12 19.83 -25.26 19.51
N ASN A 13 18.72 -25.79 19.00
CA ASN A 13 17.81 -25.02 18.13
C ASN A 13 17.11 -23.86 18.87
N LYS A 14 17.01 -23.91 20.20
CA LYS A 14 16.57 -22.77 21.02
C LYS A 14 17.69 -21.76 21.29
N LEU A 15 18.95 -22.20 21.31
CA LEU A 15 20.12 -21.37 21.62
C LEU A 15 20.78 -20.71 20.39
N TYR A 16 20.56 -21.22 19.17
CA TYR A 16 21.03 -20.62 17.91
C TYR A 16 19.96 -19.80 17.17
N ARG A 17 18.80 -19.53 17.78
CA ARG A 17 17.99 -18.40 17.33
C ARG A 17 18.73 -17.16 17.78
N TYR A 18 19.22 -16.37 16.83
CA TYR A 18 19.60 -14.98 17.08
C TYR A 18 18.55 -14.39 18.04
N PRO A 19 18.89 -14.06 19.29
CA PRO A 19 17.89 -13.80 20.34
C PRO A 19 16.98 -12.60 20.04
N ASN A 20 17.33 -11.85 19.00
CA ASN A 20 16.65 -10.64 18.53
C ASN A 20 16.23 -10.76 17.05
N TYR A 21 15.90 -11.96 16.56
CA TYR A 21 15.37 -12.17 15.20
C TYR A 21 13.88 -12.56 15.25
N PRO A 22 13.01 -11.96 14.41
CA PRO A 22 11.60 -12.30 14.40
C PRO A 22 11.37 -13.78 14.07
N VAL A 23 10.36 -14.39 14.68
CA VAL A 23 10.01 -15.80 14.44
C VAL A 23 8.55 -15.94 14.09
N LEU A 24 8.29 -16.50 12.91
CA LEU A 24 6.92 -16.83 12.50
C LEU A 24 6.27 -17.83 13.47
N PRO A 25 4.97 -17.66 13.76
CA PRO A 25 4.26 -18.59 14.61
C PRO A 25 4.13 -19.96 13.92
N GLU A 26 4.15 -21.05 14.71
CA GLU A 26 3.98 -22.42 14.20
C GLU A 26 2.58 -22.67 13.61
N ARG A 27 1.61 -21.83 13.97
CA ARG A 27 0.25 -21.84 13.44
C ARG A 27 -0.13 -20.42 13.06
N THR A 28 -0.90 -20.27 11.98
CA THR A 28 -1.46 -18.99 11.57
C THR A 28 -2.24 -18.35 12.72
N PRO A 29 -1.92 -17.11 13.12
CA PRO A 29 -2.68 -16.40 14.14
C PRO A 29 -4.15 -16.23 13.71
N GLU A 30 -5.06 -16.13 14.67
CA GLU A 30 -6.43 -15.71 14.36
C GLU A 30 -6.44 -14.22 13.98
N GLU A 31 -7.23 -13.85 12.97
CA GLU A 31 -7.30 -12.47 12.46
C GLU A 31 -7.67 -11.44 13.53
N ASN A 32 -8.58 -11.81 14.45
CA ASN A 32 -9.00 -10.97 15.57
C ASN A 32 -7.93 -10.81 16.67
N LYS A 33 -6.78 -11.47 16.54
CA LYS A 33 -5.63 -11.36 17.47
C LYS A 33 -4.48 -10.54 16.87
N LEU A 34 -4.68 -9.89 15.72
CA LEU A 34 -3.73 -8.95 15.14
C LEU A 34 -3.84 -7.56 15.81
N PRO A 35 -2.74 -6.81 15.99
CA PRO A 35 -1.37 -7.16 15.60
C PRO A 35 -0.75 -8.23 16.53
N PHE A 36 -0.10 -9.24 15.95
CA PHE A 36 0.50 -10.36 16.69
C PHE A 36 2.03 -10.21 16.74
N GLN A 37 2.59 -10.03 17.95
CA GLN A 37 4.04 -9.83 18.12
C GLN A 37 4.83 -11.12 17.87
N ILE A 38 5.83 -11.03 16.99
CA ILE A 38 6.71 -12.14 16.58
C ILE A 38 8.20 -11.89 16.88
N GLY A 39 8.53 -10.69 17.36
CA GLY A 39 9.89 -10.33 17.75
C GLY A 39 9.90 -9.14 18.70
N SER A 40 10.94 -9.05 19.52
CA SER A 40 11.23 -7.90 20.37
C SER A 40 12.72 -7.61 20.39
N ARG A 41 13.07 -6.33 20.59
CA ARG A 41 14.46 -5.82 20.56
C ARG A 41 15.22 -6.15 19.26
N VAL A 42 14.49 -6.28 18.16
CA VAL A 42 15.00 -6.56 16.82
C VAL A 42 15.68 -5.31 16.27
N SER A 43 16.87 -5.45 15.70
CA SER A 43 17.51 -4.33 15.00
C SER A 43 16.83 -4.08 13.65
N VAL A 44 16.91 -2.86 13.14
CA VAL A 44 16.33 -2.54 11.82
C VAL A 44 16.94 -3.40 10.70
N GLU A 45 18.25 -3.69 10.77
CA GLU A 45 18.92 -4.58 9.82
C GLU A 45 18.37 -6.01 9.90
N ALA A 46 18.19 -6.56 11.11
CA ALA A 46 17.62 -7.88 11.30
C ALA A 46 16.18 -7.95 10.80
N TYR A 47 15.37 -6.92 11.04
CA TYR A 47 14.02 -6.81 10.53
C TYR A 47 13.98 -6.77 9.00
N ASN A 48 14.80 -5.94 8.35
CA ASN A 48 14.83 -5.85 6.89
C ASN A 48 15.25 -7.18 6.25
N ASN A 49 16.28 -7.84 6.80
CA ASN A 49 16.69 -9.17 6.36
C ASN A 49 15.58 -10.20 6.57
N PHE A 50 14.83 -10.12 7.68
CA PHE A 50 13.67 -10.97 7.91
C PHE A 50 12.59 -10.74 6.86
N LEU A 51 12.29 -9.48 6.55
CA LEU A 51 11.26 -9.11 5.60
C LEU A 51 11.55 -9.68 4.19
N GLU A 52 12.79 -9.50 3.70
CA GLU A 52 13.24 -10.04 2.41
C GLU A 52 13.13 -11.57 2.31
N ASN A 53 13.35 -12.28 3.42
CA ASN A 53 13.28 -13.75 3.44
C ASN A 53 11.85 -14.29 3.61
N ASN A 54 10.88 -13.44 3.93
CA ASN A 54 9.52 -13.86 4.30
C ASN A 54 8.42 -13.16 3.49
N GLU A 55 8.76 -12.52 2.36
CA GLU A 55 7.84 -11.86 1.44
C GLU A 55 6.69 -12.79 0.98
N SER A 56 7.00 -14.05 0.68
CA SER A 56 6.04 -15.03 0.14
C SER A 56 5.12 -15.68 1.18
N THR A 57 5.19 -15.26 2.45
CA THR A 57 4.43 -15.91 3.53
C THR A 57 2.94 -15.53 3.56
N GLY A 58 2.54 -14.52 2.81
CA GLY A 58 1.18 -13.96 2.85
C GLY A 58 0.89 -13.11 4.09
N TYR A 59 1.87 -12.94 4.98
CA TYR A 59 1.79 -12.05 6.12
C TYR A 59 2.26 -10.64 5.75
N LYS A 60 1.65 -9.64 6.38
CA LYS A 60 2.19 -8.28 6.45
C LYS A 60 2.85 -8.06 7.79
N PHE A 61 4.03 -7.48 7.76
CA PHE A 61 4.81 -7.19 8.96
C PHE A 61 4.89 -5.70 9.24
N HIS A 62 5.00 -5.36 10.52
CA HIS A 62 5.25 -4.00 10.97
C HIS A 62 6.35 -4.01 12.03
N PHE A 63 7.24 -3.02 11.95
CA PHE A 63 8.28 -2.77 12.92
C PHE A 63 7.95 -1.50 13.71
N ASP A 64 7.90 -1.61 15.04
CA ASP A 64 7.74 -0.48 15.95
C ASP A 64 8.81 -0.56 17.04
N ASN A 65 9.80 0.33 16.98
CA ASN A 65 10.83 0.51 18.01
C ASN A 65 11.51 -0.79 18.51
N GLY A 66 11.73 -1.74 17.61
CA GLY A 66 12.38 -3.02 17.90
C GLY A 66 11.41 -4.18 18.12
N ASP A 67 10.13 -3.90 18.25
CA ASP A 67 9.08 -4.92 18.24
C ASP A 67 8.60 -5.16 16.82
N VAL A 68 8.38 -6.43 16.48
CA VAL A 68 7.96 -6.86 15.14
C VAL A 68 6.64 -7.59 15.25
N TYR A 69 5.67 -7.20 14.42
CA TYR A 69 4.31 -7.71 14.44
C TYR A 69 3.91 -8.26 13.09
N ILE A 70 3.06 -9.29 13.09
CA ILE A 70 2.16 -9.57 11.97
C ILE A 70 0.97 -8.63 12.13
N VAL A 71 0.69 -7.80 11.14
CA VAL A 71 -0.40 -6.81 11.16
C VAL A 71 -1.52 -7.12 10.17
N GLY A 72 -1.24 -7.97 9.19
CA GLY A 72 -2.22 -8.37 8.19
C GLY A 72 -1.90 -9.74 7.63
N MET A 73 -2.91 -10.37 7.05
CA MET A 73 -2.82 -11.64 6.34
C MET A 73 -3.63 -11.48 5.06
N ALA A 74 -3.07 -11.92 3.93
CA ALA A 74 -3.80 -11.94 2.68
C ALA A 74 -4.97 -12.94 2.81
N GLY A 75 -6.18 -12.46 2.58
CA GLY A 75 -7.41 -13.24 2.58
C GLY A 75 -8.16 -13.10 1.26
N PRO A 76 -9.18 -13.93 0.98
CA PRO A 76 -9.88 -13.94 -0.30
C PRO A 76 -10.45 -12.57 -0.74
N GLU A 77 -10.83 -11.75 0.23
CA GLU A 77 -11.37 -10.41 0.04
C GLU A 77 -10.27 -9.41 -0.36
N HIS A 78 -9.11 -9.48 0.30
CA HIS A 78 -7.94 -8.68 -0.01
C HIS A 78 -7.41 -9.02 -1.41
N ASP A 79 -7.23 -10.31 -1.72
CA ASP A 79 -6.73 -10.76 -3.02
C ASP A 79 -7.67 -10.36 -4.17
N ALA A 80 -8.99 -10.43 -3.94
CA ALA A 80 -9.97 -10.04 -4.95
C ALA A 80 -9.96 -8.51 -5.20
N LEU A 81 -9.72 -7.70 -4.17
CA LEU A 81 -9.51 -6.27 -4.33
C LEU A 81 -8.21 -5.98 -5.08
N VAL A 82 -7.10 -6.59 -4.68
CA VAL A 82 -5.80 -6.43 -5.36
C VAL A 82 -5.94 -6.78 -6.84
N SER A 83 -6.51 -7.93 -7.17
CA SER A 83 -6.73 -8.37 -8.56
C SER A 83 -7.60 -7.38 -9.35
N ARG A 84 -8.64 -6.81 -8.73
CA ARG A 84 -9.51 -5.83 -9.39
C ARG A 84 -8.81 -4.48 -9.60
N LEU A 85 -8.06 -4.01 -8.61
CA LEU A 85 -7.30 -2.76 -8.67
C LEU A 85 -6.19 -2.84 -9.71
N PHE A 86 -5.47 -3.96 -9.76
CA PHE A 86 -4.44 -4.23 -10.77
C PHE A 86 -4.98 -3.98 -12.19
N LYS A 87 -6.19 -4.48 -12.48
CA LYS A 87 -6.86 -4.25 -13.77
C LYS A 87 -7.14 -2.77 -14.05
N TYR A 88 -7.56 -1.98 -13.06
CA TYR A 88 -7.77 -0.55 -13.26
C TYR A 88 -6.46 0.18 -13.58
N PHE A 89 -5.37 -0.17 -12.91
CA PHE A 89 -4.08 0.46 -13.12
C PHE A 89 -3.43 0.05 -14.46
N HIS A 90 -3.77 -1.11 -15.01
CA HIS A 90 -3.28 -1.51 -16.35
C HIS A 90 -4.00 -0.82 -17.51
N VAL A 91 -5.22 -0.29 -17.31
CA VAL A 91 -6.02 0.31 -18.40
C VAL A 91 -5.23 1.35 -19.20
N PRO A 92 -4.50 2.30 -18.58
CA PRO A 92 -3.79 3.33 -19.35
C PRO A 92 -2.61 2.80 -20.18
N ASN A 93 -2.11 1.59 -19.92
CA ASN A 93 -1.10 0.96 -20.77
C ASN A 93 -1.66 0.46 -22.10
N GLY A 94 -2.98 0.47 -22.30
CA GLY A 94 -3.59 0.19 -23.62
C GLY A 94 -3.40 -1.24 -24.12
N GLY A 95 -3.16 -2.20 -23.22
CA GLY A 95 -2.88 -3.59 -23.56
C GLY A 95 -1.43 -3.86 -23.96
N VAL A 96 -0.51 -2.92 -23.70
CA VAL A 96 0.93 -3.17 -23.78
C VAL A 96 1.36 -3.92 -22.52
N ASP A 97 1.82 -5.15 -22.70
CA ASP A 97 2.28 -6.03 -21.60
C ASP A 97 3.78 -5.89 -21.35
N ASP A 98 4.60 -5.85 -22.42
CA ASP A 98 6.06 -5.71 -22.33
C ASP A 98 6.48 -4.24 -22.46
N ASP A 99 7.46 -3.81 -21.64
CA ASP A 99 7.99 -2.44 -21.61
C ASP A 99 6.89 -1.36 -21.52
N SER A 100 5.82 -1.68 -20.79
CA SER A 100 4.69 -0.78 -20.62
C SER A 100 5.12 0.50 -19.89
N PRO A 101 4.58 1.68 -20.23
CA PRO A 101 5.04 2.94 -19.64
C PRO A 101 4.75 3.07 -18.14
N ILE A 102 3.85 2.25 -17.60
CA ILE A 102 3.44 2.24 -16.19
C ILE A 102 3.66 0.85 -15.64
N ASP A 103 4.57 0.74 -14.67
CA ASP A 103 4.82 -0.49 -13.93
C ASP A 103 3.90 -0.55 -12.70
N ILE A 104 3.36 -1.74 -12.46
CA ILE A 104 2.48 -2.03 -11.32
C ILE A 104 3.08 -3.20 -10.56
N ALA A 105 3.56 -2.93 -9.37
CA ALA A 105 4.26 -3.90 -8.55
C ALA A 105 3.47 -4.18 -7.27
N LEU A 106 3.44 -5.45 -6.88
CA LEU A 106 2.87 -5.90 -5.61
C LEU A 106 3.97 -5.92 -4.55
N GLN A 107 3.65 -5.52 -3.33
CA GLN A 107 4.54 -5.64 -2.16
C GLN A 107 5.92 -4.97 -2.34
N SER A 108 6.02 -3.95 -3.18
CA SER A 108 7.29 -3.23 -3.37
C SER A 108 7.79 -2.63 -2.06
N TYR A 109 8.97 -3.09 -1.65
CA TYR A 109 9.63 -2.57 -0.46
C TYR A 109 10.19 -1.18 -0.70
N HIS A 110 9.80 -0.26 0.16
CA HIS A 110 10.35 1.08 0.23
C HIS A 110 10.87 1.34 1.64
N TYR A 111 11.88 2.19 1.76
CA TYR A 111 12.31 2.68 3.06
C TYR A 111 11.21 3.54 3.66
N ASP A 112 10.91 3.34 4.94
CA ASP A 112 10.00 4.15 5.72
C ASP A 112 10.55 5.59 5.73
N PRO A 113 9.79 6.56 5.20
CA PRO A 113 10.24 7.94 5.14
C PRO A 113 10.39 8.60 6.52
N THR A 114 9.72 8.09 7.56
CA THR A 114 9.79 8.59 8.94
C THR A 114 10.91 7.89 9.74
N ASN A 115 11.27 6.67 9.35
CA ASN A 115 12.38 5.91 9.90
C ASN A 115 13.21 5.31 8.76
N VAL A 116 14.07 6.15 8.17
CA VAL A 116 14.83 5.99 6.90
C VAL A 116 15.54 4.64 6.71
N ARG A 117 15.62 3.78 7.73
CA ARG A 117 16.23 2.46 7.68
C ARG A 117 15.24 1.30 7.63
N VAL A 118 13.99 1.45 8.03
CA VAL A 118 12.99 0.37 8.11
C VAL A 118 12.32 0.17 6.75
N LYS A 119 12.12 -1.07 6.30
CA LYS A 119 11.34 -1.34 5.08
C LYS A 119 9.85 -1.48 5.37
N THR A 120 9.02 -0.89 4.52
CA THR A 120 7.57 -1.08 4.46
C THR A 120 7.16 -1.52 3.05
N ALA A 121 6.07 -2.28 2.94
CA ALA A 121 5.57 -2.81 1.67
C ALA A 121 4.15 -2.33 1.43
N ALA A 122 3.95 -1.65 0.29
CA ALA A 122 2.61 -1.29 -0.16
C ALA A 122 1.88 -2.53 -0.69
N ASP A 123 0.53 -2.53 -0.67
CA ASP A 123 -0.19 -3.60 -1.38
C ASP A 123 0.02 -3.50 -2.89
N ILE A 124 -0.05 -2.28 -3.41
CA ILE A 124 0.17 -1.98 -4.82
C ILE A 124 0.98 -0.68 -4.90
N ALA A 125 2.09 -0.75 -5.63
CA ALA A 125 2.91 0.39 -6.01
C ALA A 125 2.79 0.60 -7.52
N ILE A 126 2.58 1.86 -7.92
CA ILE A 126 2.51 2.26 -9.33
C ILE A 126 3.62 3.27 -9.59
N CYS A 127 4.46 2.96 -10.56
CA CYS A 127 5.62 3.77 -10.95
C CYS A 127 5.73 3.87 -12.48
N PRO A 128 6.45 4.87 -12.99
CA PRO A 128 6.78 4.93 -14.41
C PRO A 128 7.81 3.84 -14.73
N HIS A 129 7.84 3.40 -15.98
CA HIS A 129 8.89 2.50 -16.47
C HIS A 129 10.28 3.11 -16.26
N ILE A 130 11.30 2.27 -15.99
CA ILE A 130 12.66 2.72 -15.68
C ILE A 130 13.27 3.64 -16.73
N THR A 131 12.95 3.43 -18.01
CA THR A 131 13.44 4.25 -19.12
C THR A 131 12.84 5.65 -19.18
N LEU A 132 11.83 5.94 -18.35
CA LEU A 132 11.09 7.20 -18.30
C LEU A 132 11.45 8.04 -17.07
N VAL A 133 12.41 7.59 -16.26
CA VAL A 133 12.85 8.26 -15.04
C VAL A 133 14.21 8.92 -15.26
N GLN A 134 14.41 10.11 -14.69
CA GLN A 134 15.70 10.80 -14.74
C GLN A 134 16.80 9.96 -14.09
N ALA A 135 18.04 10.11 -14.55
CA ALA A 135 19.17 9.53 -13.84
C ALA A 135 19.36 10.22 -12.48
N PRO A 136 19.85 9.51 -11.44
CA PRO A 136 20.16 10.13 -10.15
C PRO A 136 21.13 11.31 -10.31
N LEU A 137 20.72 12.50 -9.86
CA LEU A 137 21.58 13.68 -9.81
C LEU A 137 22.25 13.78 -8.43
N ASN A 138 23.55 14.08 -8.40
CA ASN A 138 24.31 14.35 -7.18
C ASN A 138 24.69 15.84 -7.13
N PRO A 139 24.15 16.66 -6.19
CA PRO A 139 23.25 16.29 -5.08
C PRO A 139 21.77 16.23 -5.49
N GLY A 140 21.04 15.26 -4.96
CA GLY A 140 19.60 15.13 -5.20
C GLY A 140 19.04 13.80 -4.66
N PRO A 141 17.73 13.76 -4.34
CA PRO A 141 17.05 12.52 -4.02
C PRO A 141 17.00 11.65 -5.28
N PRO A 142 17.50 10.40 -5.24
CA PRO A 142 17.49 9.55 -6.43
C PRO A 142 16.04 9.25 -6.81
N PRO A 143 15.68 9.28 -8.10
CA PRO A 143 14.30 9.04 -8.54
C PRO A 143 13.93 7.55 -8.59
N GLY A 144 14.89 6.67 -8.29
CA GLY A 144 14.74 5.24 -8.05
C GLY A 144 15.62 4.74 -6.90
N ASP A 145 15.46 3.46 -6.55
CA ASP A 145 16.20 2.80 -5.48
C ASP A 145 17.67 2.49 -5.85
N ILE A 146 18.41 1.85 -4.94
CA ILE A 146 19.83 1.47 -5.14
C ILE A 146 20.04 0.47 -6.29
N LYS A 147 18.98 -0.21 -6.74
CA LYS A 147 18.97 -1.10 -7.90
C LYS A 147 18.44 -0.39 -9.16
N GLN A 148 18.23 0.92 -9.09
CA GLN A 148 17.66 1.79 -10.12
C GLN A 148 16.18 1.53 -10.43
N ASN A 149 15.45 0.80 -9.59
CA ASN A 149 14.02 0.65 -9.77
C ASN A 149 13.32 1.98 -9.47
N PRO A 150 12.44 2.48 -10.35
CA PRO A 150 11.66 3.69 -10.11
C PRO A 150 10.92 3.68 -8.77
N HIS A 151 10.97 4.79 -8.04
CA HIS A 151 10.13 4.95 -6.85
C HIS A 151 8.63 4.97 -7.23
N ALA A 152 7.78 4.44 -6.36
CA ALA A 152 6.34 4.56 -6.53
C ALA A 152 5.90 6.03 -6.53
N ARG A 153 4.95 6.35 -7.41
CA ARG A 153 4.28 7.66 -7.44
C ARG A 153 2.85 7.57 -6.92
N ILE A 154 2.21 6.41 -7.05
CA ILE A 154 0.90 6.13 -6.49
C ILE A 154 1.01 4.85 -5.65
N ILE A 155 0.39 4.88 -4.47
CA ILE A 155 0.35 3.76 -3.53
C ILE A 155 -1.10 3.36 -3.26
N VAL A 156 -1.35 2.07 -3.11
CA VAL A 156 -2.61 1.55 -2.56
C VAL A 156 -2.32 0.71 -1.32
N GLU A 157 -3.13 0.93 -0.28
CA GLU A 157 -3.14 0.15 0.95
C GLU A 157 -4.56 -0.36 1.22
N ILE A 158 -4.67 -1.63 1.53
CA ILE A 158 -5.91 -2.36 1.77
C ILE A 158 -5.84 -2.95 3.18
N ALA A 159 -6.68 -2.44 4.06
CA ALA A 159 -6.86 -2.94 5.41
C ALA A 159 -8.13 -3.78 5.48
N VAL A 160 -8.00 -5.09 5.72
CA VAL A 160 -9.12 -5.96 6.10
C VAL A 160 -9.17 -6.08 7.61
N ASN A 161 -8.08 -6.52 8.23
CA ASN A 161 -8.00 -6.75 9.67
C ASN A 161 -7.45 -5.54 10.43
N GLU A 162 -6.61 -4.73 9.79
CA GLU A 162 -5.98 -3.57 10.40
C GLU A 162 -7.00 -2.47 10.75
N GLY A 163 -6.79 -1.78 11.87
CA GLY A 163 -7.64 -0.65 12.27
C GLY A 163 -7.53 0.54 11.32
N LEU A 164 -8.61 1.32 11.19
CA LEU A 164 -8.66 2.50 10.33
C LEU A 164 -7.58 3.54 10.68
N GLY A 165 -7.31 3.74 11.98
CA GLY A 165 -6.25 4.65 12.44
C GLY A 165 -4.87 4.24 11.94
N PHE A 166 -4.54 2.94 12.03
CA PHE A 166 -3.28 2.41 11.53
C PHE A 166 -3.16 2.52 10.01
N LEU A 167 -4.24 2.21 9.27
CA LEU A 167 -4.29 2.42 7.82
C LEU A 167 -3.98 3.88 7.46
N ASN A 168 -4.61 4.84 8.16
CA ASN A 168 -4.36 6.26 7.92
C ASN A 168 -2.90 6.64 8.19
N THR A 169 -2.32 6.17 9.29
CA THR A 169 -0.90 6.41 9.61
C THR A 169 0.02 5.86 8.52
N LYS A 170 -0.23 4.64 8.02
CA LYS A 170 0.54 4.09 6.88
C LYS A 170 0.41 4.96 5.63
N CYS A 171 -0.82 5.33 5.26
CA CYS A 171 -1.08 6.13 4.06
C CYS A 171 -0.43 7.52 4.14
N GLU A 172 -0.47 8.16 5.31
CA GLU A 172 0.19 9.45 5.55
C GLU A 172 1.71 9.32 5.59
N GLY A 173 2.22 8.20 6.11
CA GLY A 173 3.64 7.84 6.04
C GLY A 173 4.12 7.81 4.58
N TRP A 174 3.41 7.12 3.69
CA TRP A 174 3.75 7.06 2.26
C TRP A 174 3.91 8.45 1.61
N LEU A 175 3.14 9.46 2.02
CA LEU A 175 3.21 10.83 1.46
C LEU A 175 4.38 11.67 1.95
N GLN A 176 5.14 11.18 2.92
CA GLN A 176 6.43 11.73 3.29
C GLN A 176 7.51 11.36 2.27
N GLN A 177 7.29 10.31 1.46
CA GLN A 177 8.13 10.05 0.30
C GLN A 177 7.90 11.12 -0.77
N GLN A 178 8.99 11.74 -1.19
CA GLN A 178 8.96 12.93 -2.04
C GLN A 178 8.27 12.70 -3.40
N TYR A 179 8.41 11.49 -3.94
CA TYR A 179 7.87 11.13 -5.26
C TYR A 179 6.42 10.66 -5.19
N VAL A 180 5.88 10.32 -4.02
CA VAL A 180 4.50 9.85 -3.89
C VAL A 180 3.54 11.03 -4.04
N ARG A 181 2.71 10.96 -5.08
CA ARG A 181 1.70 11.96 -5.43
C ARG A 181 0.33 11.61 -4.90
N SER A 182 -0.04 10.35 -4.91
CA SER A 182 -1.37 9.89 -4.50
C SER A 182 -1.30 8.59 -3.70
N VAL A 183 -2.12 8.48 -2.66
CA VAL A 183 -2.26 7.26 -1.84
C VAL A 183 -3.73 6.94 -1.68
N LEU A 184 -4.15 5.75 -2.07
CA LEU A 184 -5.51 5.24 -1.90
C LEU A 184 -5.53 4.21 -0.76
N GLY A 185 -6.14 4.58 0.37
CA GLY A 185 -6.41 3.66 1.46
C GLY A 185 -7.82 3.08 1.34
N ILE A 186 -7.95 1.76 1.45
CA ILE A 186 -9.23 1.05 1.45
C ILE A 186 -9.34 0.26 2.75
N LYS A 187 -10.39 0.53 3.52
CA LYS A 187 -10.74 -0.22 4.74
C LYS A 187 -11.96 -1.07 4.49
N ILE A 188 -11.82 -2.36 4.72
CA ILE A 188 -12.91 -3.33 4.76
C ILE A 188 -13.16 -3.67 6.23
N TYR A 189 -14.39 -3.49 6.71
CA TYR A 189 -14.77 -3.82 8.09
C TYR A 189 -15.21 -5.27 8.20
N GLU A 190 -15.49 -5.78 9.39
CA GLU A 190 -16.12 -7.10 9.52
C GLU A 190 -17.53 -7.09 8.91
N LYS A 191 -17.91 -8.23 8.35
CA LYS A 191 -19.27 -8.51 7.89
C LYS A 191 -20.25 -8.44 9.08
N ARG A 192 -21.43 -7.88 8.87
CA ARG A 192 -22.47 -7.85 9.91
C ARG A 192 -22.93 -9.27 10.22
N LYS A 193 -23.02 -9.61 11.52
CA LYS A 193 -23.46 -10.94 11.96
C LYS A 193 -24.86 -11.25 11.41
N GLY A 194 -24.97 -12.34 10.65
CA GLY A 194 -26.24 -12.79 10.06
C GLY A 194 -26.70 -12.03 8.83
N SER A 195 -25.90 -11.13 8.25
CA SER A 195 -26.19 -10.45 6.98
C SER A 195 -25.00 -10.53 6.02
N ASN A 196 -25.24 -10.30 4.73
CA ASN A 196 -24.18 -10.02 3.75
C ASN A 196 -23.75 -8.55 3.74
N ASP A 197 -24.31 -7.75 4.64
CA ASP A 197 -24.01 -6.35 4.76
C ASP A 197 -22.65 -6.06 5.38
N ARG A 198 -22.02 -5.01 4.86
CA ARG A 198 -20.67 -4.65 5.25
C ARG A 198 -20.40 -3.18 5.05
N THR A 199 -19.67 -2.60 6.00
CA THR A 199 -19.08 -1.28 5.85
C THR A 199 -17.78 -1.39 5.08
N MET A 200 -17.58 -0.52 4.09
CA MET A 200 -16.33 -0.40 3.35
C MET A 200 -16.07 1.07 3.11
N TRP A 201 -14.83 1.49 3.32
CA TRP A 201 -14.46 2.89 3.32
C TRP A 201 -13.20 3.10 2.50
N ALA A 202 -13.15 4.18 1.72
CA ALA A 202 -11.99 4.54 0.93
C ALA A 202 -11.60 5.99 1.22
N LYS A 203 -10.30 6.28 1.19
CA LYS A 203 -9.76 7.62 1.26
C LYS A 203 -8.61 7.78 0.29
N LEU A 204 -8.68 8.84 -0.51
CA LEU A 204 -7.60 9.27 -1.38
C LEU A 204 -6.93 10.47 -0.73
N TRP A 205 -5.63 10.39 -0.53
CA TRP A 205 -4.78 11.53 -0.26
C TRP A 205 -4.03 11.84 -1.56
N THR A 206 -4.02 13.10 -2.00
CA THR A 206 -3.39 13.47 -3.26
C THR A 206 -2.73 14.85 -3.21
N ARG A 207 -1.59 14.96 -3.89
CA ARG A 207 -0.87 16.21 -4.18
C ARG A 207 -1.27 16.79 -5.54
N GLN A 208 -2.42 16.40 -6.10
CA GLN A 208 -2.90 16.93 -7.37
C GLN A 208 -3.07 18.46 -7.31
N LEU A 209 -2.65 19.13 -8.38
CA LEU A 209 -2.82 20.55 -8.59
C LEU A 209 -3.52 20.77 -9.94
N PRO A 210 -4.70 21.42 -9.99
CA PRO A 210 -5.49 21.87 -8.83
C PRO A 210 -6.03 20.70 -7.98
N PRO A 211 -6.36 20.92 -6.69
CA PRO A 211 -7.04 19.92 -5.88
C PRO A 211 -8.32 19.40 -6.55
N PRO A 212 -8.64 18.10 -6.42
CA PRO A 212 -9.88 17.58 -6.97
C PRO A 212 -11.10 18.26 -6.37
N ALA A 213 -12.17 18.41 -7.16
CA ALA A 213 -13.44 18.95 -6.67
C ALA A 213 -14.00 18.10 -5.51
N GLY A 214 -14.51 18.77 -4.46
CA GLY A 214 -15.06 18.11 -3.27
C GLY A 214 -14.00 17.58 -2.29
N SER A 215 -12.71 17.77 -2.58
CA SER A 215 -11.65 17.44 -1.63
C SER A 215 -11.53 18.47 -0.51
N THR A 216 -10.97 18.03 0.62
CA THR A 216 -10.62 18.91 1.75
C THR A 216 -9.10 18.92 1.97
N PRO A 217 -8.49 20.01 2.44
CA PRO A 217 -7.07 20.01 2.78
C PRO A 217 -6.77 18.99 3.89
N SER A 218 -5.63 18.31 3.78
CA SER A 218 -5.14 17.45 4.85
C SER A 218 -4.78 18.28 6.08
N PRO A 219 -5.24 17.90 7.29
CA PRO A 219 -4.89 18.61 8.52
C PRO A 219 -3.44 18.34 8.96
N THR A 220 -2.83 17.25 8.49
CA THR A 220 -1.50 16.79 8.92
C THR A 220 -0.41 16.96 7.87
N LEU A 221 -0.78 17.13 6.59
CA LEU A 221 0.15 17.15 5.46
C LEU A 221 -0.05 18.38 4.57
N ALA A 222 0.95 19.27 4.54
CA ALA A 222 0.91 20.44 3.68
C ALA A 222 0.87 20.07 2.19
N GLY A 223 0.00 20.76 1.44
CA GLY A 223 -0.18 20.57 0.00
C GLY A 223 -0.84 19.25 -0.40
N VAL A 224 -1.46 18.53 0.54
CA VAL A 224 -2.23 17.31 0.29
C VAL A 224 -3.72 17.59 0.44
N SER A 225 -4.51 17.09 -0.49
CA SER A 225 -5.98 17.11 -0.45
C SER A 225 -6.53 15.72 -0.22
N ILE A 226 -7.71 15.63 0.39
CA ILE A 226 -8.34 14.40 0.85
C ILE A 226 -9.73 14.26 0.23
N LEU A 227 -10.05 13.07 -0.25
CA LEU A 227 -11.42 12.64 -0.58
C LEU A 227 -11.74 11.36 0.18
N GLN A 228 -13.00 11.18 0.53
CA GLN A 228 -13.47 10.03 1.31
C GLN A 228 -14.77 9.48 0.74
N TRP A 229 -14.91 8.16 0.82
CA TRP A 229 -16.10 7.45 0.36
C TRP A 229 -16.49 6.36 1.34
N ASP A 230 -17.80 6.29 1.56
CA ASP A 230 -18.44 5.17 2.22
C ASP A 230 -19.15 4.34 1.15
N PHE A 231 -18.48 3.29 0.73
CA PHE A 231 -18.85 2.53 -0.46
C PHE A 231 -19.26 1.10 -0.13
N GLY A 232 -19.40 0.75 1.16
CA GLY A 232 -19.98 -0.52 1.59
C GLY A 232 -21.48 -0.59 1.28
N THR A 233 -22.14 -1.69 1.66
CA THR A 233 -23.60 -1.73 1.62
C THR A 233 -24.21 -0.88 2.74
N LEU A 234 -23.49 -0.75 3.87
CA LEU A 234 -23.89 0.05 5.03
C LEU A 234 -22.90 1.17 5.31
N GLN A 235 -23.47 2.29 5.76
CA GLN A 235 -22.71 3.45 6.17
C GLN A 235 -21.81 3.15 7.39
N PHE A 236 -20.69 3.84 7.48
CA PHE A 236 -19.75 3.81 8.59
C PHE A 236 -20.43 4.24 9.88
N ASN A 237 -20.26 3.44 10.94
CA ASN A 237 -20.92 3.62 12.24
C ASN A 237 -22.46 3.71 12.18
N SER A 238 -23.08 3.12 11.16
CA SER A 238 -24.53 3.16 10.95
C SER A 238 -25.04 1.83 10.39
N ASN A 239 -26.36 1.64 10.43
CA ASN A 239 -27.09 0.56 9.75
C ASN A 239 -27.91 1.08 8.56
N GLN A 240 -27.68 2.33 8.15
CA GLN A 240 -28.28 2.90 6.95
C GLN A 240 -27.52 2.43 5.71
N ALA A 241 -28.24 2.20 4.61
CA ALA A 241 -27.62 1.86 3.33
C ALA A 241 -26.79 3.03 2.80
N THR A 242 -25.70 2.72 2.09
CA THR A 242 -24.98 3.74 1.29
C THR A 242 -25.70 3.97 -0.04
N GLY A 243 -25.34 5.04 -0.75
CA GLY A 243 -25.77 5.25 -2.13
C GLY A 243 -25.00 4.42 -3.16
N CYS A 244 -24.03 3.60 -2.74
CA CYS A 244 -23.16 2.83 -3.63
C CYS A 244 -23.90 1.57 -4.11
N THR A 245 -24.85 1.77 -5.03
CA THR A 245 -25.85 0.78 -5.42
C THR A 245 -25.66 0.23 -6.84
N GLY A 246 -24.75 0.84 -7.62
CA GLY A 246 -24.49 0.44 -8.99
C GLY A 246 -23.17 0.97 -9.52
N ALA A 247 -22.71 0.35 -10.61
CA ALA A 247 -21.49 0.75 -11.31
C ALA A 247 -21.67 2.09 -12.04
N GLY A 248 -20.58 2.82 -12.21
CA GLY A 248 -20.57 4.07 -12.98
C GLY A 248 -21.17 5.28 -12.27
N LEU A 249 -21.48 5.18 -10.97
CA LEU A 249 -21.93 6.33 -10.18
C LEU A 249 -20.76 7.31 -9.94
N PRO A 250 -20.85 8.57 -10.41
CA PRO A 250 -19.74 9.52 -10.30
C PRO A 250 -19.30 9.78 -8.86
N GLN A 251 -20.25 9.83 -7.91
CA GLN A 251 -19.94 10.02 -6.49
C GLN A 251 -19.20 8.83 -5.84
N TYR A 252 -19.09 7.69 -6.51
CA TYR A 252 -18.38 6.48 -6.06
C TYR A 252 -17.25 6.10 -7.01
N THR A 253 -16.70 7.09 -7.71
CA THR A 253 -15.57 6.91 -8.62
C THR A 253 -14.36 7.66 -8.07
N VAL A 254 -13.26 6.93 -7.84
CA VAL A 254 -11.96 7.55 -7.55
C VAL A 254 -11.27 7.84 -8.88
N THR A 255 -10.89 9.10 -9.07
CA THR A 255 -10.17 9.56 -10.27
C THR A 255 -8.77 9.98 -9.85
N ILE A 256 -7.74 9.36 -10.43
CA ILE A 256 -6.34 9.74 -10.22
C ILE A 256 -5.74 10.06 -11.60
N PRO A 257 -5.14 11.25 -11.82
CA PRO A 257 -4.50 11.56 -13.09
C PRO A 257 -3.37 10.59 -13.41
N VAL A 258 -3.32 10.10 -14.64
CA VAL A 258 -2.22 9.21 -15.07
C VAL A 258 -0.88 9.97 -15.10
N SER A 259 -0.92 11.29 -15.30
CA SER A 259 0.25 12.16 -15.18
C SER A 259 0.94 12.12 -13.82
N ASP A 260 0.24 11.73 -12.74
CA ASP A 260 0.87 11.58 -11.43
C ASP A 260 1.94 10.47 -11.43
N VAL A 261 1.80 9.45 -12.28
CA VAL A 261 2.80 8.38 -12.45
C VAL A 261 4.10 8.91 -13.05
N PHE A 262 4.03 9.93 -13.89
CA PHE A 262 5.20 10.50 -14.57
C PHE A 262 5.75 11.73 -13.84
N TRP A 263 5.37 11.91 -12.57
CA TRP A 263 5.87 13.01 -11.77
C TRP A 263 7.36 12.84 -11.47
N ASP A 264 8.19 13.57 -12.19
CA ASP A 264 9.64 13.52 -12.03
C ASP A 264 10.26 14.93 -12.18
N PRO A 265 10.00 15.83 -11.21
CA PRO A 265 10.45 17.22 -11.28
C PRO A 265 11.98 17.30 -11.27
N PRO A 266 12.59 18.23 -12.03
CA PRO A 266 14.04 18.40 -12.03
C PRO A 266 14.55 18.80 -10.65
N ILE A 267 15.71 18.26 -10.26
CA ILE A 267 16.36 18.61 -9.01
C ILE A 267 17.32 19.78 -9.23
N VAL A 268 17.11 20.87 -8.49
CA VAL A 268 17.95 22.07 -8.52
C VAL A 268 18.55 22.29 -7.14
N ALA A 269 19.89 22.28 -7.04
CA ALA A 269 20.62 22.43 -5.78
C ALA A 269 20.17 21.44 -4.67
N GLY A 270 19.86 20.20 -5.05
CA GLY A 270 19.42 19.15 -4.12
C GLY A 270 17.95 19.20 -3.73
N VAL A 271 17.16 20.14 -4.26
CA VAL A 271 15.73 20.29 -3.97
C VAL A 271 14.90 20.12 -5.25
N PRO A 272 13.76 19.41 -5.21
CA PRO A 272 12.86 19.32 -6.35
C PRO A 272 12.29 20.68 -6.74
N ASN A 273 12.50 21.08 -7.99
CA ASN A 273 11.86 22.26 -8.54
C ASN A 273 10.48 21.89 -9.08
N VAL A 274 9.47 22.03 -8.22
CA VAL A 274 8.08 21.67 -8.52
C VAL A 274 7.27 22.83 -9.12
N ALA A 275 7.80 24.06 -9.07
CA ALA A 275 7.06 25.25 -9.45
C ALA A 275 6.81 25.27 -10.97
N GLY A 276 5.53 25.19 -11.36
CA GLY A 276 5.12 25.16 -12.77
C GLY A 276 5.51 23.87 -13.50
N TYR A 277 6.00 22.85 -12.79
CA TYR A 277 6.36 21.58 -13.41
C TYR A 277 5.10 20.77 -13.74
N ASN A 278 5.00 20.37 -15.01
CA ASN A 278 3.97 19.47 -15.52
C ASN A 278 4.64 18.19 -16.00
N ALA A 279 4.18 17.06 -15.47
CA ALA A 279 4.65 15.75 -15.90
C ALA A 279 4.33 15.51 -17.38
N THR A 280 5.30 15.00 -18.13
CA THR A 280 5.09 14.63 -19.54
C THR A 280 4.63 13.17 -19.60
N VAL A 281 3.44 12.95 -20.12
CA VAL A 281 2.87 11.60 -20.28
C VAL A 281 3.33 11.02 -21.63
N PRO A 282 3.85 9.78 -21.67
CA PRO A 282 4.19 9.12 -22.92
C PRO A 282 2.99 9.00 -23.87
N ILE A 283 3.22 9.18 -25.17
CA ILE A 283 2.16 9.12 -26.21
C ILE A 283 1.50 7.74 -26.33
N THR A 284 2.14 6.69 -25.79
CA THR A 284 1.63 5.32 -25.77
C THR A 284 0.57 5.10 -24.69
N VAL A 285 0.45 6.02 -23.72
CA VAL A 285 -0.58 5.96 -22.68
C VAL A 285 -1.94 6.33 -23.27
N VAL A 286 -2.93 5.45 -23.11
CA VAL A 286 -4.24 5.58 -23.78
C VAL A 286 -5.33 6.25 -22.95
N ALA A 287 -5.06 6.55 -21.68
CA ALA A 287 -6.05 7.15 -20.77
C ALA A 287 -5.44 8.30 -19.97
N GLN A 288 -6.26 9.34 -19.73
CA GLN A 288 -5.85 10.51 -18.96
C GLN A 288 -5.94 10.28 -17.44
N ASN A 289 -6.84 9.40 -17.01
CA ASN A 289 -7.10 9.13 -15.59
C ASN A 289 -7.24 7.63 -15.35
N PHE A 290 -6.79 7.19 -14.18
CA PHE A 290 -7.27 5.96 -13.57
C PHE A 290 -8.68 6.20 -13.04
N ILE A 291 -9.63 5.40 -13.53
CA ILE A 291 -11.05 5.48 -13.14
C ILE A 291 -11.37 4.22 -12.32
N ILE A 292 -11.40 4.37 -11.00
CA ILE A 292 -11.65 3.26 -10.07
C ILE A 292 -13.09 3.36 -9.58
N ASP A 293 -13.93 2.44 -10.05
CA ASP A 293 -15.32 2.31 -9.63
C ASP A 293 -15.40 1.52 -8.30
N LEU A 294 -15.77 2.22 -7.22
CA LEU A 294 -15.86 1.65 -5.88
C LEU A 294 -17.00 0.65 -5.73
N PHE A 295 -18.09 0.75 -6.51
CA PHE A 295 -19.14 -0.27 -6.49
C PHE A 295 -18.60 -1.61 -7.00
N ARG A 296 -17.74 -1.59 -8.02
CA ARG A 296 -17.08 -2.81 -8.51
C ARG A 296 -16.11 -3.40 -7.49
N LEU A 297 -15.46 -2.56 -6.68
CA LEU A 297 -14.65 -3.02 -5.55
C LEU A 297 -15.52 -3.63 -4.45
N GLN A 298 -16.64 -2.97 -4.10
CA GLN A 298 -17.64 -3.48 -3.15
C GLN A 298 -18.10 -4.87 -3.58
N HIS A 299 -18.52 -5.02 -4.83
CA HIS A 299 -19.07 -6.26 -5.35
C HIS A 299 -18.08 -7.42 -5.28
N VAL A 300 -16.79 -7.21 -5.60
CA VAL A 300 -15.81 -8.31 -5.51
C VAL A 300 -15.56 -8.75 -4.07
N VAL A 301 -15.60 -7.83 -3.09
CA VAL A 301 -15.51 -8.18 -1.66
C VAL A 301 -16.75 -8.96 -1.22
N LEU A 302 -17.94 -8.51 -1.60
CA LEU A 302 -19.20 -9.17 -1.23
C LEU A 302 -19.32 -10.60 -1.80
N LEU A 303 -18.64 -10.91 -2.91
CA LEU A 303 -18.57 -12.26 -3.48
C LEU A 303 -17.57 -13.18 -2.78
N LYS A 304 -16.69 -12.64 -1.93
CA LYS A 304 -15.58 -13.37 -1.31
C LYS A 304 -15.67 -13.49 0.21
N GLN A 305 -16.67 -12.87 0.82
CA GLN A 305 -16.91 -12.81 2.27
C GLN A 305 -17.60 -14.05 2.89
N ASN A 306 -17.19 -15.24 2.45
CA ASN A 306 -17.74 -16.51 2.92
C ASN A 306 -16.96 -17.07 4.12
#